data_AF-A0A9E4C0S3-F1
#
_entry.id   AF-A0A9E4C0S3-F1
#
_cell.length_a   1.000
_cell.length_b   1.000
_cell.length_c   1.000
_cell.angle_alpha   90.00
_cell.angle_beta   90.00
_cell.angle_gamma   90.00
#
_symmetry.space_group_name_H-M   'P 1'
#
loop_
_entity.id
_entity.type
_entity.pdbx_description
1 polymer ?
#
loop_
_entity_poly.entity_id
_entity_poly.type
_entity_poly.pdbx_seq_one_letter_code
_entity_poly.pdbx_strand_id
1 'polypeptide(L)'
;MADVTASPLLLIENGNWGATSFRTVHAVLKSAFDVLLDAFGKLPDAPIHVARWGQDPRVFYDYRPYEIRISARDTYWCQYVYQFSHELCHVMTNFDRHREHKHKWFEESLCELASLFVLHRLATAWKEHPPAEIIDAVEFAPHFRAYADDVGNDVGNVQADRPDLPHWLTKHINALEANPFNRELNRTLAVALLDRFLEDPSLWRDCGWLELWDPSANVTFGDYLDSWDALLHEKDFEARAPDLIGDYLGY
;
A
#
# COMPACT_ATOMS: atom_id res chain seq x y z
N MET A 1 32.04 13.40 4.23
CA MET A 1 31.12 14.54 4.01
C MET A 1 29.73 13.96 3.99
N ALA A 2 28.87 14.38 4.93
CA ALA A 2 27.51 13.88 5.01
C ALA A 2 26.73 14.36 3.77
N ASP A 3 26.18 13.41 3.01
CA ASP A 3 25.33 13.68 1.86
C ASP A 3 23.96 14.14 2.39
N VAL A 4 23.65 15.42 2.21
CA VAL A 4 22.41 16.06 2.65
C VAL A 4 21.47 16.10 1.45
N THR A 5 20.78 15.00 1.17
CA THR A 5 19.62 14.96 0.24
C THR A 5 18.53 13.97 0.64
N ALA A 6 18.48 13.52 1.90
CA ALA A 6 17.35 12.77 2.42
C ALA A 6 16.27 13.74 2.92
N SER A 7 15.03 13.57 2.44
CA SER A 7 13.87 14.14 3.13
C SER A 7 13.93 13.65 4.58
N PRO A 8 13.79 14.50 5.61
CA PRO A 8 13.98 14.09 7.01
C PRO A 8 13.03 12.98 7.47
N LEU A 9 12.04 12.63 6.64
CA LEU A 9 11.04 11.60 6.87
C LEU A 9 11.37 10.24 6.25
N LEU A 10 12.29 10.13 5.29
CA LEU A 10 12.69 8.86 4.67
C LEU A 10 14.20 8.66 4.79
N LEU A 11 14.60 7.74 5.65
CA LEU A 11 15.98 7.38 5.94
C LEU A 11 16.22 5.97 5.42
N ILE A 12 17.15 5.79 4.48
CA ILE A 12 17.44 4.48 3.89
C ILE A 12 18.81 4.03 4.35
N GLU A 13 18.88 2.83 4.94
CA GLU A 13 20.13 2.26 5.41
C GLU A 13 21.08 2.02 4.24
N ASN A 14 22.35 2.42 4.40
CA ASN A 14 23.40 2.04 3.46
C ASN A 14 23.86 0.59 3.71
N GLY A 15 22.97 -0.35 3.38
CA GLY A 15 23.15 -1.79 3.56
C GLY A 15 23.56 -2.54 2.28
N ASN A 16 23.59 -3.87 2.35
CA ASN A 16 23.91 -4.74 1.23
C ASN A 16 22.71 -4.90 0.27
N TRP A 17 22.52 -3.91 -0.60
CA TRP A 17 21.48 -3.90 -1.63
C TRP A 17 21.82 -4.73 -2.89
N GLY A 18 22.97 -5.41 -2.91
CA GLY A 18 23.42 -6.22 -4.03
C GLY A 18 24.02 -5.37 -5.17
N ALA A 19 23.66 -5.68 -6.41
CA ALA A 19 24.23 -5.05 -7.61
C ALA A 19 23.74 -3.61 -7.86
N THR A 20 22.65 -3.17 -7.22
CA THR A 20 22.11 -1.82 -7.37
C THR A 20 22.81 -0.83 -6.44
N SER A 21 23.12 0.35 -6.95
CA SER A 21 23.79 1.40 -6.18
C SER A 21 22.87 1.97 -5.09
N PHE A 22 23.43 2.40 -3.97
CA PHE A 22 22.66 3.04 -2.89
C PHE A 22 21.85 4.25 -3.40
N ARG A 23 22.41 5.06 -4.31
CA ARG A 23 21.73 6.20 -4.92
C ARG A 23 20.49 5.76 -5.72
N THR A 24 20.61 4.67 -6.47
CA THR A 24 19.49 4.08 -7.21
C THR A 24 18.42 3.54 -6.25
N VAL A 25 18.80 2.82 -5.19
CA VAL A 25 17.84 2.37 -4.16
C VAL A 25 17.09 3.56 -3.58
N HIS A 26 17.81 4.63 -3.23
CA HIS A 26 17.21 5.84 -2.70
C HIS A 26 16.21 6.46 -3.68
N ALA A 27 16.57 6.60 -4.95
CA ALA A 27 15.68 7.14 -5.98
C ALA A 27 14.42 6.26 -6.22
N VAL A 28 14.57 4.93 -6.21
CA VAL A 28 13.45 3.98 -6.36
C VAL A 28 12.48 4.10 -5.19
N LEU A 29 12.98 3.98 -3.95
CA LEU A 29 12.15 4.03 -2.74
C LEU A 29 11.53 5.42 -2.54
N LYS A 30 12.28 6.49 -2.83
CA LYS A 30 11.75 7.85 -2.78
C LYS A 30 10.63 8.05 -3.81
N SER A 31 10.76 7.52 -5.02
CA SER A 31 9.70 7.60 -6.04
C SER A 31 8.39 6.97 -5.53
N ALA A 32 8.47 5.80 -4.90
CA ALA A 32 7.32 5.14 -4.29
C ALA A 32 6.74 5.94 -3.10
N PHE A 33 7.63 6.46 -2.24
CA PHE A 33 7.25 7.29 -1.09
C PHE A 33 6.47 8.53 -1.53
N ASP A 34 7.00 9.28 -2.50
CA ASP A 34 6.37 10.50 -2.99
C ASP A 34 4.98 10.25 -3.58
N VAL A 35 4.79 9.14 -4.32
CA VAL A 35 3.49 8.77 -4.89
C VAL A 35 2.45 8.51 -3.80
N LEU A 36 2.80 7.78 -2.73
CA LEU A 36 1.86 7.50 -1.65
C LEU A 36 1.58 8.74 -0.80
N LEU A 37 2.58 9.58 -0.54
CA LEU A 37 2.37 10.85 0.18
C LEU A 37 1.41 11.78 -0.54
N ASP A 38 1.58 11.93 -1.87
CA ASP A 38 0.68 12.74 -2.69
C ASP A 38 -0.75 12.19 -2.66
N ALA A 39 -0.90 10.88 -2.83
CA ALA A 39 -2.20 10.20 -2.81
C ALA A 39 -2.93 10.35 -1.47
N PHE A 40 -2.25 10.04 -0.35
CA PHE A 40 -2.81 10.19 0.99
C PHE A 40 -2.98 11.65 1.42
N GLY A 41 -2.30 12.59 0.76
CA GLY A 41 -2.35 14.02 1.10
C GLY A 41 -1.84 14.35 2.51
N LYS A 42 -1.04 13.46 3.12
CA LYS A 42 -0.46 13.64 4.46
C LYS A 42 0.95 13.08 4.54
N LEU A 43 1.66 13.45 5.60
CA LEU A 43 2.96 12.89 5.96
C LEU A 43 2.78 11.81 7.05
N PRO A 44 3.68 10.82 7.13
CA PRO A 44 3.72 9.94 8.30
C PRO A 44 4.02 10.76 9.57
N ASP A 45 3.48 10.33 10.72
CA ASP A 45 3.60 11.04 12.00
C ASP A 45 5.00 10.88 12.66
N ALA A 46 5.85 10.02 12.10
CA ALA A 46 7.25 9.84 12.46
C ALA A 46 8.10 9.53 11.21
N PRO A 47 9.42 9.76 11.25
CA PRO A 47 10.30 9.35 10.16
C PRO A 47 10.27 7.83 9.94
N ILE A 48 10.59 7.41 8.73
CA ILE A 48 10.62 6.03 8.28
C ILE A 48 12.07 5.66 7.99
N HIS A 49 12.56 4.64 8.68
CA HIS A 49 13.84 4.00 8.41
C HIS A 49 13.61 2.73 7.58
N VAL A 50 14.26 2.64 6.42
CA VAL A 50 14.15 1.51 5.51
C VAL A 50 15.46 0.75 5.47
N ALA A 51 15.41 -0.54 5.77
CA ALA A 51 16.55 -1.43 5.74
C ALA A 51 16.27 -2.69 4.93
N ARG A 52 17.33 -3.35 4.46
CA ARG A 52 17.21 -4.65 3.79
C ARG A 52 17.35 -5.78 4.81
N TRP A 53 16.56 -6.85 4.64
CA TRP A 53 16.81 -8.11 5.31
C TRP A 53 16.45 -9.34 4.47
N GLY A 54 16.69 -10.54 4.99
CA GLY A 54 16.45 -11.81 4.29
C GLY A 54 15.11 -12.47 4.59
N GLN A 55 14.15 -11.77 5.19
CA GLN A 55 12.84 -12.29 5.57
C GLN A 55 11.72 -11.56 4.81
N ASP A 56 10.48 -11.96 5.03
CA ASP A 56 9.33 -11.28 4.45
C ASP A 56 9.32 -9.79 4.82
N PRO A 57 8.86 -8.91 3.92
CA PRO A 57 8.71 -7.50 4.22
C PRO A 57 7.87 -7.27 5.48
N ARG A 58 8.24 -6.25 6.25
CA ARG A 58 7.53 -5.90 7.48
C ARG A 58 7.84 -4.49 7.93
N VAL A 59 6.81 -3.78 8.39
CA VAL A 59 6.91 -2.65 9.30
C VAL A 59 6.91 -3.10 10.77
N PHE A 60 7.84 -2.58 11.57
CA PHE A 60 7.93 -2.87 13.00
C PHE A 60 7.19 -1.81 13.82
N TYR A 61 6.21 -2.27 14.58
CA TYR A 61 5.26 -1.46 15.35
C TYR A 61 5.87 -0.69 16.53
N ASP A 62 6.94 -1.20 17.15
CA ASP A 62 7.46 -0.68 18.42
C ASP A 62 8.56 0.38 18.27
N TYR A 63 8.84 0.83 17.04
CA TYR A 63 9.95 1.74 16.76
C TYR A 63 9.45 3.12 16.30
N ARG A 64 10.05 4.16 16.87
CA ARG A 64 10.00 5.54 16.36
C ARG A 64 11.44 6.05 16.25
N PRO A 65 11.97 6.33 15.05
CA PRO A 65 11.34 6.27 13.72
C PRO A 65 10.79 4.88 13.38
N TYR A 66 9.73 4.81 12.55
CA TYR A 66 9.18 3.55 12.07
C TYR A 66 10.26 2.78 11.31
N GLU A 67 10.33 1.48 11.50
CA GLU A 67 11.30 0.65 10.79
C GLU A 67 10.58 -0.24 9.79
N ILE A 68 10.87 -0.05 8.50
CA ILE A 68 10.41 -0.91 7.40
C ILE A 68 11.59 -1.74 6.92
N ARG A 69 11.41 -3.06 6.89
CA ARG A 69 12.39 -3.97 6.30
C ARG A 69 11.82 -4.64 5.06
N ILE A 70 12.59 -4.63 3.98
CA ILE A 70 12.23 -5.27 2.71
C ILE A 70 13.29 -6.29 2.30
N SER A 71 12.92 -7.26 1.46
CA SER A 71 13.83 -8.31 0.99
C SER A 71 14.38 -8.07 -0.41
N ALA A 72 13.79 -7.13 -1.15
CA ALA A 72 14.21 -6.74 -2.49
C ALA A 72 15.73 -6.47 -2.56
N ARG A 73 16.32 -6.88 -3.68
CA ARG A 73 17.76 -6.83 -3.89
C ARG A 73 18.07 -6.64 -5.36
N ASP A 74 19.31 -6.24 -5.65
CA ASP A 74 19.83 -6.14 -7.00
C ASP A 74 18.96 -5.20 -7.84
N THR A 75 18.81 -5.47 -9.12
CA THR A 75 18.09 -4.62 -10.08
C THR A 75 16.59 -4.91 -10.15
N TYR A 76 16.02 -5.68 -9.20
CA TYR A 76 14.59 -6.02 -9.18
C TYR A 76 13.73 -4.87 -8.63
N TRP A 77 13.84 -3.65 -9.20
CA TRP A 77 13.25 -2.42 -8.65
C TRP A 77 11.73 -2.47 -8.48
N CYS A 78 11.01 -3.25 -9.29
CA CYS A 78 9.59 -3.49 -9.10
C CYS A 78 9.28 -4.12 -7.73
N GLN A 79 10.14 -5.02 -7.24
CA GLN A 79 9.99 -5.63 -5.92
C GLN A 79 10.28 -4.63 -4.79
N TYR A 80 11.22 -3.69 -4.98
CA TYR A 80 11.45 -2.61 -4.01
C TYR A 80 10.20 -1.76 -3.86
N VAL A 81 9.65 -1.30 -4.99
CA VAL A 81 8.43 -0.49 -5.03
C VAL A 81 7.27 -1.25 -4.38
N TYR A 82 7.04 -2.48 -4.80
CA TYR A 82 5.93 -3.29 -4.29
C TYR A 82 6.04 -3.48 -2.77
N GLN A 83 7.17 -4.03 -2.29
CA GLN A 83 7.32 -4.36 -0.88
C GLN A 83 7.29 -3.12 0.00
N PHE A 84 7.97 -2.05 -0.41
CA PHE A 84 8.00 -0.82 0.36
C PHE A 84 6.64 -0.13 0.40
N SER A 85 5.89 -0.12 -0.71
CA SER A 85 4.56 0.52 -0.77
C SER A 85 3.56 -0.21 0.12
N HIS A 86 3.62 -1.55 0.21
CA HIS A 86 2.81 -2.34 1.15
C HIS A 86 3.06 -1.90 2.60
N GLU A 87 4.32 -1.92 3.03
CA GLU A 87 4.67 -1.58 4.41
C GLU A 87 4.47 -0.09 4.73
N LEU A 88 4.65 0.79 3.75
CA LEU A 88 4.37 2.21 3.90
C LEU A 88 2.86 2.45 4.05
N CYS A 89 2.01 1.69 3.36
CA CYS A 89 0.56 1.80 3.48
C CYS A 89 0.11 1.55 4.91
N HIS A 90 0.60 0.50 5.58
CA HIS A 90 0.37 0.25 7.01
C HIS A 90 0.67 1.49 7.88
N VAL A 91 1.83 2.12 7.68
CA VAL A 91 2.20 3.35 8.42
C VAL A 91 1.17 4.46 8.15
N MET A 92 0.76 4.61 6.90
CA MET A 92 -0.18 5.66 6.48
C MET A 92 -1.63 5.38 6.93
N THR A 93 -1.98 4.13 7.20
CA THR A 93 -3.28 3.68 7.72
C THR A 93 -3.28 3.47 9.24
N ASN A 94 -2.27 3.95 9.97
CA ASN A 94 -2.21 3.94 11.44
C ASN A 94 -2.27 2.52 12.06
N PHE A 95 -1.66 1.55 11.38
CA PHE A 95 -1.55 0.12 11.73
C PHE A 95 -1.18 -0.23 13.19
N ASP A 96 -0.58 0.71 13.95
CA ASP A 96 -0.10 0.50 15.31
C ASP A 96 -1.12 0.87 16.40
N ARG A 97 -2.25 1.48 16.03
CA ARG A 97 -3.26 1.99 16.97
C ARG A 97 -4.21 0.91 17.50
N HIS A 98 -4.82 0.14 16.61
CA HIS A 98 -5.75 -0.93 16.95
C HIS A 98 -5.37 -2.22 16.22
N ARG A 99 -4.74 -3.15 16.94
CA ARG A 99 -4.03 -4.28 16.32
C ARG A 99 -4.81 -5.59 16.29
N GLU A 100 -5.79 -5.73 17.18
CA GLU A 100 -6.45 -7.00 17.48
C GLU A 100 -7.95 -6.89 17.17
N HIS A 101 -8.29 -7.04 15.89
CA HIS A 101 -9.65 -7.12 15.40
C HIS A 101 -9.71 -7.97 14.14
N LYS A 102 -10.90 -8.51 13.86
CA LYS A 102 -11.12 -9.44 12.75
C LYS A 102 -11.14 -8.78 11.37
N HIS A 103 -11.24 -7.45 11.30
CA HIS A 103 -11.33 -6.69 10.04
C HIS A 103 -9.98 -6.30 9.44
N LYS A 104 -8.87 -6.72 10.05
CA LYS A 104 -7.50 -6.42 9.60
C LYS A 104 -7.19 -6.86 8.17
N TRP A 105 -7.92 -7.85 7.66
CA TRP A 105 -7.81 -8.28 6.26
C TRP A 105 -8.07 -7.13 5.26
N PHE A 106 -8.88 -6.15 5.64
CA PHE A 106 -9.19 -5.01 4.81
C PHE A 106 -7.99 -4.07 4.69
N GLU A 107 -7.32 -3.77 5.80
CA GLU A 107 -6.04 -3.04 5.81
C GLU A 107 -4.99 -3.74 4.94
N GLU A 108 -4.82 -5.05 5.09
CA GLU A 108 -3.88 -5.84 4.28
C GLU A 108 -4.23 -5.80 2.78
N SER A 109 -5.52 -5.80 2.44
CA SER A 109 -6.00 -5.64 1.07
C SER A 109 -5.71 -4.24 0.51
N LEU A 110 -5.84 -3.19 1.33
CA LEU A 110 -5.43 -1.83 0.96
C LEU A 110 -3.91 -1.71 0.77
N CYS A 111 -3.10 -2.44 1.55
CA CYS A 111 -1.65 -2.46 1.39
C CYS A 111 -1.19 -3.16 0.10
N GLU A 112 -1.87 -4.26 -0.26
CA GLU A 112 -1.70 -4.91 -1.57
C GLU A 112 -2.11 -3.96 -2.71
N LEU A 113 -3.23 -3.24 -2.55
CA LEU A 113 -3.70 -2.23 -3.50
C LEU A 113 -2.71 -1.07 -3.65
N ALA A 114 -2.12 -0.58 -2.55
CA ALA A 114 -1.13 0.48 -2.57
C ALA A 114 0.09 0.08 -3.41
N SER A 115 0.53 -1.17 -3.29
CA SER A 115 1.63 -1.73 -4.09
C SER A 115 1.33 -1.67 -5.59
N LEU A 116 0.15 -2.12 -6.00
CA LEU A 116 -0.28 -2.10 -7.41
C LEU A 116 -0.48 -0.66 -7.91
N PHE A 117 -1.11 0.19 -7.11
CA PHE A 117 -1.33 1.60 -7.42
C PHE A 117 -0.01 2.32 -7.69
N VAL A 118 0.98 2.17 -6.82
CA VAL A 118 2.29 2.85 -6.98
C VAL A 118 3.02 2.34 -8.22
N LEU A 119 3.01 1.03 -8.48
CA LEU A 119 3.60 0.48 -9.71
C LEU A 119 2.96 1.08 -10.97
N HIS A 120 1.63 1.20 -11.01
CA HIS A 120 0.93 1.85 -12.11
C HIS A 120 1.31 3.33 -12.26
N ARG A 121 1.39 4.08 -11.16
CA ARG A 121 1.79 5.49 -11.18
C ARG A 121 3.21 5.67 -11.67
N LEU A 122 4.15 4.86 -11.19
CA LEU A 122 5.56 4.95 -11.60
C LEU A 122 5.77 4.53 -13.06
N ALA A 123 4.98 3.60 -13.58
CA ALA A 123 5.04 3.22 -15.00
C ALA A 123 4.76 4.39 -15.96
N THR A 124 3.99 5.39 -15.52
CA THR A 124 3.73 6.64 -16.25
C THR A 124 4.73 7.72 -15.82
N ALA A 125 4.87 7.97 -14.52
CA ALA A 125 5.67 9.07 -13.98
C ALA A 125 7.14 8.98 -14.41
N TRP A 126 7.75 7.78 -14.45
CA TRP A 126 9.14 7.63 -14.88
C TRP A 126 9.35 7.83 -16.38
N LYS A 127 8.31 7.74 -17.21
CA LYS A 127 8.42 8.09 -18.64
C LYS A 127 8.45 9.59 -18.86
N GLU A 128 7.70 10.32 -18.04
CA GLU A 128 7.53 11.78 -18.17
C GLU A 128 8.60 12.54 -17.38
N HIS A 129 8.90 12.06 -16.17
CA HIS A 129 9.78 12.69 -15.19
C HIS A 129 10.64 11.62 -14.48
N PRO A 130 11.57 10.98 -15.19
CA PRO A 130 12.45 9.96 -14.60
C PRO A 130 13.34 10.55 -13.49
N PRO A 131 13.66 9.77 -12.43
CA PRO A 131 14.69 10.15 -11.48
C PRO A 131 16.04 10.35 -12.18
N ALA A 132 16.68 11.50 -11.96
CA ALA A 132 17.95 11.85 -12.62
C ALA A 132 19.12 10.92 -12.23
N GLU A 133 18.96 10.19 -11.12
CA GLU A 133 19.92 9.25 -10.58
C GLU A 133 19.97 7.91 -11.33
N ILE A 134 18.97 7.63 -12.17
CA ILE A 134 18.78 6.33 -12.83
C ILE A 134 18.80 6.56 -14.35
N ILE A 135 19.90 6.16 -14.98
CA ILE A 135 20.18 6.44 -16.41
C ILE A 135 19.12 5.82 -17.33
N ASP A 136 18.65 4.63 -16.99
CA ASP A 136 17.73 3.79 -17.76
C ASP A 136 16.29 3.80 -17.19
N ALA A 137 15.92 4.83 -16.41
CA ALA A 137 14.60 4.90 -15.78
C ALA A 137 13.43 4.90 -16.78
N VAL A 138 13.57 5.61 -17.91
CA VAL A 138 12.52 5.70 -18.93
C VAL A 138 12.31 4.34 -19.58
N GLU A 139 13.40 3.64 -19.91
CA GLU A 139 13.40 2.29 -20.45
C GLU A 139 12.88 1.27 -19.44
N PHE A 140 13.15 1.48 -18.14
CA PHE A 140 12.69 0.60 -17.08
C PHE A 140 11.19 0.75 -16.80
N ALA A 141 10.62 1.96 -16.95
CA ALA A 141 9.26 2.29 -16.53
C ALA A 141 8.16 1.28 -16.96
N PRO A 142 8.15 0.73 -18.20
CA PRO A 142 7.17 -0.30 -18.59
C PRO A 142 7.19 -1.56 -17.72
N HIS A 143 8.32 -1.91 -17.10
CA HIS A 143 8.43 -3.09 -16.23
C HIS A 143 7.62 -2.97 -14.95
N PHE A 144 7.37 -1.76 -14.44
CA PHE A 144 6.48 -1.59 -13.29
C PHE A 144 5.06 -2.03 -13.62
N ARG A 145 4.57 -1.66 -14.81
CA ARG A 145 3.24 -2.07 -15.26
C ARG A 145 3.18 -3.58 -15.51
N ALA A 146 4.20 -4.13 -16.19
CA ALA A 146 4.28 -5.57 -16.44
C ALA A 146 4.27 -6.37 -15.12
N TYR A 147 5.03 -5.93 -14.12
CA TYR A 147 5.06 -6.57 -12.80
C TYR A 147 3.70 -6.49 -12.09
N ALA A 148 3.01 -5.35 -12.15
CA ALA A 148 1.67 -5.22 -11.57
C ALA A 148 0.65 -6.13 -12.27
N ASP A 149 0.71 -6.21 -13.61
CA ASP A 149 -0.13 -7.09 -14.41
C ASP A 149 0.17 -8.57 -14.09
N ASP A 150 1.44 -8.96 -13.93
CA ASP A 150 1.85 -10.31 -13.54
C ASP A 150 1.30 -10.69 -12.16
N VAL A 151 1.42 -9.80 -11.16
CA VAL A 151 0.83 -10.02 -9.83
C VAL A 151 -0.69 -10.18 -9.93
N GLY A 152 -1.37 -9.40 -10.79
CA GLY A 152 -2.80 -9.50 -11.02
C GLY A 152 -3.23 -10.78 -11.75
N ASN A 153 -2.38 -11.30 -12.65
CA ASN A 153 -2.61 -12.53 -13.39
C ASN A 153 -2.35 -13.78 -12.54
N ASP A 154 -1.43 -13.70 -11.58
CA ASP A 154 -1.14 -14.77 -10.60
C ASP A 154 -2.32 -15.06 -9.67
N VAL A 155 -3.27 -14.13 -9.54
CA VAL A 155 -4.58 -14.36 -8.87
C VAL A 155 -5.53 -15.21 -9.76
N GLY A 156 -4.94 -15.99 -10.66
CA GLY A 156 -5.56 -16.77 -11.71
C GLY A 156 -6.72 -17.61 -11.19
N ASN A 157 -7.92 -17.08 -11.41
CA ASN A 157 -9.27 -17.66 -11.36
C ASN A 157 -10.31 -16.62 -10.89
N VAL A 158 -9.91 -15.51 -10.26
CA VAL A 158 -10.88 -14.52 -9.73
C VAL A 158 -11.31 -13.44 -10.75
N GLN A 159 -10.60 -13.31 -11.88
CA GLN A 159 -11.08 -12.46 -12.98
C GLN A 159 -12.46 -12.92 -13.51
N ALA A 160 -12.84 -14.18 -13.30
CA ALA A 160 -14.17 -14.70 -13.63
C ALA A 160 -15.27 -14.24 -12.65
N ASP A 161 -14.92 -13.94 -11.40
CA ASP A 161 -15.85 -13.49 -10.33
C ASP A 161 -15.81 -11.97 -10.09
N ARG A 162 -14.95 -11.21 -10.80
CA ARG A 162 -14.94 -9.74 -10.79
C ARG A 162 -16.33 -9.08 -11.00
N PRO A 163 -17.27 -9.63 -11.79
CA PRO A 163 -18.60 -9.05 -11.95
C PRO A 163 -19.49 -9.14 -10.70
N ASP A 164 -19.14 -9.92 -9.68
CA ASP A 164 -19.93 -10.11 -8.47
C ASP A 164 -19.05 -10.13 -7.19
N LEU A 165 -18.29 -9.04 -7.01
CA LEU A 165 -17.44 -8.85 -5.85
C LEU A 165 -18.18 -8.96 -4.49
N PRO A 166 -19.44 -8.50 -4.34
CA PRO A 166 -20.22 -8.73 -3.13
C PRO A 166 -20.44 -10.22 -2.81
N HIS A 167 -20.78 -11.03 -3.82
CA HIS A 167 -20.93 -12.47 -3.63
C HIS A 167 -19.59 -13.14 -3.30
N TRP A 168 -18.52 -12.73 -3.99
CA TRP A 168 -17.16 -13.20 -3.69
C TRP A 168 -16.79 -12.89 -2.24
N LEU A 169 -16.98 -11.65 -1.77
CA LEU A 169 -16.64 -11.29 -0.41
C LEU A 169 -17.48 -12.06 0.61
N THR A 170 -18.79 -12.22 0.37
CA THR A 170 -19.66 -13.04 1.22
C THR A 170 -19.15 -14.48 1.38
N LYS A 171 -18.63 -15.07 0.30
CA LYS A 171 -18.06 -16.43 0.30
C LYS A 171 -16.72 -16.50 1.04
N HIS A 172 -15.93 -15.42 1.03
CA HIS A 172 -14.54 -15.40 1.49
C HIS A 172 -14.32 -14.65 2.82
N ILE A 173 -15.30 -13.91 3.33
CA ILE A 173 -15.17 -13.04 4.52
C ILE A 173 -14.71 -13.83 5.75
N ASN A 174 -15.27 -15.03 5.99
CA ASN A 174 -14.85 -15.86 7.13
C ASN A 174 -13.38 -16.30 7.02
N ALA A 175 -12.88 -16.55 5.81
CA ALA A 175 -11.49 -16.92 5.58
C ALA A 175 -10.54 -15.73 5.76
N LEU A 176 -10.98 -14.55 5.31
CA LEU A 176 -10.28 -13.27 5.51
C LEU A 176 -10.22 -12.90 6.99
N GLU A 177 -11.34 -12.97 7.73
CA GLU A 177 -11.39 -12.70 9.16
C GLU A 177 -10.56 -13.70 9.98
N ALA A 178 -10.52 -14.98 9.58
CA ALA A 178 -9.73 -16.01 10.25
C ALA A 178 -8.22 -15.90 9.97
N ASN A 179 -7.84 -15.40 8.79
CA ASN A 179 -6.45 -15.18 8.40
C ASN A 179 -6.33 -13.87 7.62
N PRO A 180 -6.07 -12.74 8.29
CA PRO A 180 -5.99 -11.43 7.63
C PRO A 180 -4.81 -11.33 6.66
N PHE A 181 -3.82 -12.22 6.76
CA PHE A 181 -2.65 -12.27 5.88
C PHE A 181 -2.84 -13.22 4.68
N ASN A 182 -4.07 -13.61 4.35
CA ASN A 182 -4.34 -14.43 3.19
C ASN A 182 -4.09 -13.64 1.89
N ARG A 183 -2.84 -13.70 1.45
CA ARG A 183 -2.31 -12.89 0.35
C ARG A 183 -3.04 -13.08 -0.98
N GLU A 184 -3.53 -14.28 -1.25
CA GLU A 184 -4.31 -14.54 -2.47
C GLU A 184 -5.64 -13.77 -2.44
N LEU A 185 -6.37 -13.85 -1.32
CA LEU A 185 -7.66 -13.14 -1.18
C LEU A 185 -7.47 -11.62 -1.06
N ASN A 186 -6.44 -11.15 -0.35
CA ASN A 186 -6.14 -9.73 -0.23
C ASN A 186 -5.79 -9.11 -1.59
N ARG A 187 -4.94 -9.78 -2.37
CA ARG A 187 -4.61 -9.35 -3.75
C ARG A 187 -5.81 -9.38 -4.67
N THR A 188 -6.71 -10.35 -4.49
CA THR A 188 -7.95 -10.41 -5.26
C THR A 188 -8.76 -9.13 -5.09
N LEU A 189 -8.98 -8.72 -3.85
CA LEU A 189 -9.70 -7.50 -3.55
C LEU A 189 -8.93 -6.27 -4.04
N ALA A 190 -7.62 -6.23 -3.85
CA ALA A 190 -6.77 -5.15 -4.34
C ALA A 190 -6.89 -4.95 -5.86
N VAL A 191 -6.84 -6.03 -6.64
CA VAL A 191 -7.01 -5.98 -8.11
C VAL A 191 -8.41 -5.51 -8.50
N ALA A 192 -9.44 -5.88 -7.74
CA ALA A 192 -10.81 -5.43 -8.00
C ALA A 192 -11.00 -3.94 -7.75
N LEU A 193 -10.33 -3.38 -6.72
CA LEU A 193 -10.42 -1.97 -6.36
C LEU A 193 -9.47 -1.05 -7.16
N LEU A 194 -8.45 -1.62 -7.80
CA LEU A 194 -7.35 -0.87 -8.42
C LEU A 194 -7.81 0.24 -9.37
N ASP A 195 -8.71 -0.07 -10.30
CA ASP A 195 -9.16 0.91 -11.30
C ASP A 195 -9.86 2.11 -10.64
N ARG A 196 -10.62 1.89 -9.55
CA ARG A 196 -11.30 2.97 -8.82
C ARG A 196 -10.30 3.94 -8.18
N PHE A 197 -9.26 3.42 -7.54
CA PHE A 197 -8.21 4.25 -6.93
C PHE A 197 -7.28 4.89 -7.98
N LEU A 198 -7.11 4.26 -9.14
CA LEU A 198 -6.41 4.89 -10.27
C LEU A 198 -7.21 6.03 -10.91
N GLU A 199 -8.53 5.90 -10.98
CA GLU A 199 -9.43 6.96 -11.47
C GLU A 199 -9.55 8.10 -10.47
N ASP A 200 -9.67 7.79 -9.18
CA ASP A 200 -9.82 8.75 -8.09
C ASP A 200 -8.82 8.51 -6.94
N PRO A 201 -7.61 9.08 -7.02
CA PRO A 201 -6.61 8.97 -5.96
C PRO A 201 -7.02 9.59 -4.64
N SER A 202 -8.04 10.46 -4.61
CA SER A 202 -8.46 11.13 -3.38
C SER A 202 -9.02 10.15 -2.34
N LEU A 203 -9.46 8.96 -2.77
CA LEU A 203 -9.88 7.85 -1.89
C LEU A 203 -8.78 7.42 -0.90
N TRP A 204 -7.50 7.62 -1.24
CA TRP A 204 -6.40 7.36 -0.32
C TRP A 204 -6.37 8.32 0.87
N ARG A 205 -6.91 9.54 0.73
CA ARG A 205 -6.97 10.51 1.85
C ARG A 205 -7.85 9.99 2.97
N ASP A 206 -9.00 9.42 2.62
CA ASP A 206 -9.93 8.79 3.56
C ASP A 206 -9.27 7.58 4.24
N CYS A 207 -8.49 6.78 3.49
CA CYS A 207 -7.74 5.65 4.04
C CYS A 207 -6.70 6.09 5.09
N GLY A 208 -6.26 7.34 5.04
CA GLY A 208 -5.38 7.92 6.06
C GLY A 208 -6.01 8.00 7.47
N TRP A 209 -7.33 7.82 7.57
CA TRP A 209 -8.06 7.81 8.84
C TRP A 209 -8.42 6.40 9.32
N LEU A 210 -8.04 5.37 8.56
CA LEU A 210 -8.22 3.97 8.96
C LEU A 210 -7.53 3.72 10.33
N GLU A 211 -8.06 2.79 11.11
CA GLU A 211 -7.54 2.36 12.41
C GLU A 211 -7.40 3.46 13.48
N LEU A 212 -8.10 4.59 13.35
CA LEU A 212 -8.15 5.66 14.36
C LEU A 212 -9.37 5.59 15.30
N TRP A 213 -10.16 4.52 15.20
CA TRP A 213 -11.24 4.17 16.12
C TRP A 213 -10.98 2.77 16.69
N ASP A 214 -11.70 2.40 17.75
CA ASP A 214 -11.66 1.03 18.30
C ASP A 214 -12.63 0.12 17.54
N PRO A 215 -12.15 -0.80 16.68
CA PRO A 215 -13.02 -1.67 15.90
C PRO A 215 -13.46 -2.92 16.67
N SER A 216 -13.09 -3.09 17.95
CA SER A 216 -13.39 -4.30 18.72
C SER A 216 -14.88 -4.55 18.91
N ALA A 217 -15.70 -3.50 18.83
CA ALA A 217 -17.16 -3.58 18.88
C ALA A 217 -17.81 -3.87 17.52
N ASN A 218 -17.08 -3.81 16.40
CA ASN A 218 -17.64 -4.03 15.06
C ASN A 218 -17.87 -5.52 14.81
N VAL A 219 -19.14 -5.94 14.88
CA VAL A 219 -19.56 -7.33 14.71
C VAL A 219 -19.54 -7.73 13.24
N THR A 220 -19.89 -6.81 12.34
CA THR A 220 -19.87 -7.02 10.89
C THR A 220 -18.87 -6.09 10.21
N PHE A 221 -18.54 -6.38 8.96
CA PHE A 221 -17.74 -5.45 8.14
C PHE A 221 -18.53 -4.18 7.80
N GLY A 222 -19.87 -4.25 7.70
CA GLY A 222 -20.73 -3.07 7.60
C GLY A 222 -20.55 -2.14 8.80
N ASP A 223 -20.57 -2.68 10.02
CA ASP A 223 -20.33 -1.88 11.25
C ASP A 223 -18.96 -1.19 11.21
N TYR A 224 -17.95 -1.86 10.62
CA TYR A 224 -16.60 -1.34 10.47
C TYR A 224 -16.55 -0.17 9.48
N LEU A 225 -17.23 -0.29 8.33
CA LEU A 225 -17.40 0.80 7.37
C LEU A 225 -18.18 1.97 7.97
N ASP A 226 -19.27 1.70 8.71
CA ASP A 226 -20.07 2.73 9.40
C ASP A 226 -19.22 3.51 10.42
N SER A 227 -18.33 2.81 11.14
CA SER A 227 -17.45 3.45 12.14
C SER A 227 -16.39 4.31 11.47
N TRP A 228 -15.87 3.87 10.33
CA TRP A 228 -14.94 4.66 9.53
C TRP A 228 -15.61 5.91 8.95
N ASP A 229 -16.81 5.76 8.39
CA ASP A 229 -17.59 6.87 7.85
C ASP A 229 -17.94 7.90 8.93
N ALA A 230 -18.40 7.45 10.09
CA ALA A 230 -18.68 8.31 11.23
C ALA A 230 -17.45 9.13 11.66
N LEU A 231 -16.26 8.53 11.63
CA LEU A 231 -15.01 9.23 11.93
C LEU A 231 -14.69 10.29 10.88
N LEU A 232 -14.83 9.98 9.58
CA LEU A 232 -14.58 10.96 8.51
C LEU A 232 -15.52 12.17 8.61
N HIS A 233 -16.80 11.91 8.88
CA HIS A 233 -17.79 12.97 9.13
C HIS A 233 -17.43 13.84 10.34
N GLU A 234 -16.93 13.26 11.45
CA GLU A 234 -16.46 14.03 12.62
C GLU A 234 -15.30 14.97 12.28
N LYS A 235 -14.51 14.62 11.27
CA LYS A 235 -13.31 15.38 10.84
C LYS A 235 -13.59 16.34 9.69
N ASP A 236 -14.85 16.58 9.34
CA ASP A 236 -15.29 17.41 8.22
C ASP A 236 -14.71 16.96 6.87
N PHE A 237 -14.49 15.65 6.67
CA PHE A 237 -14.19 15.08 5.35
C PHE A 237 -15.51 14.81 4.62
N GLU A 238 -15.60 15.21 3.35
CA GLU A 238 -16.65 14.73 2.44
C GLU A 238 -16.35 13.26 2.11
N ALA A 239 -16.77 12.33 2.97
CA ALA A 239 -16.45 10.91 2.85
C ALA A 239 -16.85 10.36 1.47
N ARG A 240 -15.95 9.61 0.85
CA ARG A 240 -16.22 8.94 -0.45
C ARG A 240 -15.69 7.52 -0.50
N ALA A 241 -14.65 7.19 0.28
CA ALA A 241 -14.08 5.86 0.27
C ALA A 241 -14.96 4.81 0.99
N PRO A 242 -15.49 5.03 2.21
CA PRO A 242 -16.35 4.04 2.86
C PRO A 242 -17.57 3.69 2.01
N ASP A 243 -18.28 4.69 1.51
CA ASP A 243 -19.46 4.52 0.65
C ASP A 243 -19.11 3.81 -0.67
N LEU A 244 -18.10 4.28 -1.40
CA LEU A 244 -17.73 3.69 -2.68
C LEU A 244 -17.28 2.24 -2.54
N ILE A 245 -16.49 1.95 -1.50
CA ILE A 245 -16.02 0.59 -1.21
C ILE A 245 -17.20 -0.25 -0.72
N GLY A 246 -18.05 0.27 0.16
CA GLY A 246 -19.28 -0.37 0.64
C GLY A 246 -20.19 -0.78 -0.52
N ASP A 247 -20.55 0.16 -1.39
CA ASP A 247 -21.35 -0.08 -2.60
C ASP A 247 -20.73 -1.18 -3.48
N TYR A 248 -19.40 -1.14 -3.66
CA TYR A 248 -18.69 -2.10 -4.50
C TYR A 248 -18.61 -3.50 -3.87
N LEU A 249 -18.68 -3.57 -2.54
CA LEU A 249 -18.63 -4.80 -1.73
C LEU A 249 -20.01 -5.28 -1.27
N GLY A 250 -21.08 -4.52 -1.54
CA GLY A 250 -22.46 -4.84 -1.20
C GLY A 250 -22.81 -4.60 0.27
N TYR A 251 -22.25 -3.57 0.89
CA TYR A 251 -22.56 -3.11 2.25
C TYR A 251 -23.29 -1.77 2.22
#